data_AF-A0A9W8Q8S7-F1
#
_entry.id   AF-A0A9W8Q8S7-F1
#
_cell.length_a   1.000
_cell.length_b   1.000
_cell.length_c   1.000
_cell.angle_alpha   90.00
_cell.angle_beta   90.00
_cell.angle_gamma   90.00
#
_symmetry.space_group_name_H-M   'P 1'
#
loop_
_entity.id
_entity.type
_entity.pdbx_description
1 polymer ?
#
loop_
_entity_poly.entity_id
_entity_poly.type
_entity_poly.pdbx_seq_one_letter_code
_entity_poly.pdbx_strand_id
1 'polypeptide(L)'
;MQYVSNAPNGLKIYTARHMSVDPQQFLASQRDAVNSFANLLVDVGRVYGLSSAVLHVYYDERGSTIAFNTGGSIFCNLRFFLQLHAEAVATDDGAALADAATWWWVVIAHELAHNLVSVHNANHSYYTESFIQQYMGRMVGQISQWTQGK
;
A
#
# COMPACT_ATOMS: atom_id res chain seq x y z
N MET A 1 -14.85 8.67 -1.11
CA MET A 1 -13.68 8.96 -1.96
C MET A 1 -14.09 9.47 -3.33
N GLN A 2 -13.16 10.09 -4.06
CA GLN A 2 -13.27 10.51 -5.46
C GLN A 2 -12.00 10.14 -6.21
N TYR A 3 -12.13 9.76 -7.49
CA TYR A 3 -10.98 9.51 -8.36
C TYR A 3 -10.34 10.83 -8.78
N VAL A 4 -9.01 10.86 -8.86
CA VAL A 4 -8.27 12.08 -9.24
C VAL A 4 -7.42 11.85 -10.49
N SER A 5 -6.58 10.83 -10.49
CA SER A 5 -5.64 10.52 -11.58
C SER A 5 -5.11 9.08 -11.47
N ASN A 6 -4.22 8.69 -12.38
CA ASN A 6 -3.43 7.47 -12.25
C ASN A 6 -1.98 7.81 -11.90
N ALA A 7 -1.35 6.96 -11.09
CA ALA A 7 0.10 6.93 -10.91
C ALA A 7 0.80 6.52 -12.22
N PRO A 8 2.11 6.79 -12.37
CA PRO A 8 2.86 6.42 -13.59
C PRO A 8 2.76 4.94 -13.97
N ASN A 9 2.65 4.05 -12.97
CA ASN A 9 2.50 2.61 -13.16
C ASN A 9 1.04 2.15 -13.39
N GLY A 10 0.10 3.09 -13.54
CA GLY A 10 -1.31 2.84 -13.85
C GLY A 10 -2.22 2.64 -12.64
N LEU A 11 -1.70 2.64 -11.41
CA LEU A 11 -2.54 2.55 -10.21
C LEU A 11 -3.45 3.78 -10.10
N LYS A 12 -4.76 3.54 -9.89
CA LYS A 12 -5.71 4.63 -9.66
C LYS A 12 -5.45 5.29 -8.32
N ILE A 13 -5.52 6.63 -8.32
CA ILE A 13 -5.37 7.46 -7.13
C ILE A 13 -6.71 8.09 -6.80
N TYR A 14 -7.11 7.92 -5.54
CA TYR A 14 -8.34 8.45 -4.97
C TYR A 14 -8.03 9.38 -3.80
N THR A 15 -8.90 10.35 -3.56
CA THR A 15 -8.84 11.19 -2.36
C THR A 15 -10.15 11.18 -1.59
N ALA A 16 -10.11 11.59 -0.33
CA ALA A 16 -11.29 11.98 0.41
C ALA A 16 -12.03 13.11 -0.33
N ARG A 17 -13.35 13.21 -0.15
CA ARG A 17 -14.14 14.27 -0.81
C ARG A 17 -13.97 15.64 -0.12
N HIS A 18 -13.44 15.65 1.10
CA HIS A 18 -13.42 16.81 1.99
C HIS A 18 -12.02 17.42 2.15
N MET A 19 -11.20 17.32 1.09
CA MET A 19 -9.84 17.86 1.06
C MET A 19 -9.84 19.37 1.30
N SER A 20 -8.90 19.85 2.12
CA SER A 20 -8.70 21.28 2.38
C SER A 20 -7.97 22.01 1.25
N VAL A 21 -7.25 21.26 0.41
CA VAL A 21 -6.50 21.75 -0.75
C VAL A 21 -6.97 21.06 -2.04
N ASP A 22 -6.63 21.64 -3.19
CA ASP A 22 -6.89 21.01 -4.48
C ASP A 22 -6.19 19.65 -4.58
N PRO A 23 -6.92 18.54 -4.84
CA PRO A 23 -6.34 17.21 -4.88
C PRO A 23 -5.25 17.02 -5.95
N GLN A 24 -5.42 17.63 -7.13
CA GLN A 24 -4.45 17.48 -8.22
C GLN A 24 -3.16 18.23 -7.90
N GLN A 25 -3.28 19.46 -7.38
CA GLN A 25 -2.14 20.27 -6.94
C GLN A 25 -1.37 19.59 -5.80
N PHE A 26 -2.08 19.00 -4.82
CA PHE A 26 -1.45 18.24 -3.74
C PHE A 26 -0.69 17.02 -4.26
N LEU A 27 -1.32 16.20 -5.12
CA LEU A 27 -0.64 15.02 -5.67
C LEU A 27 0.55 15.40 -6.55
N ALA A 28 0.47 16.53 -7.27
CA ALA A 28 1.60 17.06 -8.04
C ALA A 28 2.77 17.49 -7.14
N SER A 29 2.50 18.07 -5.95
CA SER A 29 3.55 18.42 -5.00
C SER A 29 4.18 17.22 -4.28
N GLN A 30 3.50 16.06 -4.32
CA GLN A 30 3.95 14.79 -3.73
C GLN A 30 4.34 13.74 -4.79
N ARG A 31 4.66 14.17 -6.01
CA ARG A 31 4.83 13.28 -7.18
C ARG A 31 5.77 12.10 -6.94
N ASP A 32 6.94 12.35 -6.36
CA ASP A 32 7.94 11.30 -6.17
C ASP A 32 7.49 10.28 -5.12
N ALA A 33 6.93 10.75 -4.01
CA ALA A 33 6.38 9.87 -2.98
C ALA A 33 5.20 9.04 -3.51
N VAL A 34 4.32 9.64 -4.33
CA VAL A 34 3.22 8.92 -5.00
C VAL A 34 3.77 7.82 -5.91
N ASN A 35 4.82 8.11 -6.68
CA ASN A 35 5.43 7.14 -7.58
C ASN A 35 6.09 5.98 -6.80
N SER A 36 6.90 6.29 -5.79
CA SER A 36 7.54 5.29 -4.94
C SER A 36 6.52 4.42 -4.23
N PHE A 37 5.46 5.03 -3.69
CA PHE A 37 4.41 4.28 -3.01
C PHE A 37 3.64 3.38 -3.97
N ALA A 38 3.25 3.88 -5.14
CA ALA A 38 2.53 3.09 -6.13
C ALA A 38 3.36 1.87 -6.58
N ASN A 39 4.68 2.02 -6.77
CA ASN A 39 5.55 0.91 -7.13
C ASN A 39 5.69 -0.11 -5.99
N LEU A 40 5.86 0.38 -4.76
CA LEU A 40 5.90 -0.45 -3.55
C LEU A 40 4.63 -1.32 -3.44
N LEU A 41 3.45 -0.73 -3.65
CA LEU A 41 2.18 -1.45 -3.59
C LEU A 41 2.09 -2.54 -4.67
N VAL A 42 2.54 -2.27 -5.90
CA VAL A 42 2.56 -3.27 -6.97
C VAL A 42 3.48 -4.44 -6.64
N ASP A 43 4.67 -4.17 -6.12
CA ASP A 43 5.63 -5.21 -5.77
C ASP A 43 5.13 -6.08 -4.61
N VAL A 44 4.58 -5.45 -3.56
CA VAL A 44 3.96 -6.18 -2.44
C VAL A 44 2.71 -6.93 -2.90
N GLY A 45 1.89 -6.35 -3.78
CA GLY A 45 0.73 -7.03 -4.38
C GLY A 45 1.11 -8.29 -5.13
N ARG A 46 2.22 -8.25 -5.88
CA ARG A 46 2.75 -9.40 -6.63
C ARG A 46 3.15 -10.55 -5.71
N VAL A 47 3.66 -10.27 -4.50
CA VAL A 47 3.97 -11.30 -3.50
C VAL A 47 2.74 -12.16 -3.22
N TYR A 48 1.57 -11.53 -3.04
CA TYR A 48 0.28 -12.18 -2.84
C TYR A 48 -0.39 -12.69 -4.13
N GLY A 49 0.23 -12.48 -5.30
CA GLY A 49 -0.34 -12.83 -6.60
C GLY A 49 -1.53 -11.96 -7.03
N LEU A 50 -1.64 -10.74 -6.47
CA LEU A 50 -2.71 -9.80 -6.81
C LEU A 50 -2.44 -9.13 -8.16
N SER A 51 -3.52 -8.85 -8.90
CA SER A 51 -3.47 -7.94 -10.04
C SER A 51 -3.29 -6.50 -9.55
N SER A 52 -2.47 -5.69 -10.24
CA SER A 52 -2.36 -4.26 -9.94
C SER A 52 -3.70 -3.52 -10.06
N ALA A 53 -4.67 -4.08 -10.81
CA ALA A 53 -5.99 -3.49 -10.97
C ALA A 53 -6.83 -3.45 -9.68
N VAL A 54 -6.50 -4.28 -8.68
CA VAL A 54 -7.22 -4.30 -7.38
C VAL A 54 -6.54 -3.46 -6.31
N LEU A 55 -5.40 -2.82 -6.63
CA LEU A 55 -4.66 -1.96 -5.72
C LEU A 55 -4.82 -0.50 -6.11
N HIS A 56 -5.03 0.34 -5.10
CA HIS A 56 -5.25 1.77 -5.30
C HIS A 56 -4.52 2.58 -4.24
N VAL A 57 -4.04 3.75 -4.65
CA VAL A 57 -3.57 4.76 -3.70
C VAL A 57 -4.79 5.56 -3.26
N TYR A 58 -4.93 5.73 -1.96
CA TYR A 58 -5.92 6.62 -1.35
C TYR A 58 -5.20 7.73 -0.58
N TYR A 59 -5.81 8.90 -0.47
CA TYR A 59 -5.32 9.95 0.43
C TYR A 59 -6.48 10.61 1.17
N ASP A 60 -6.32 10.72 2.48
CA ASP A 60 -7.20 11.47 3.37
C ASP A 60 -6.33 12.28 4.32
N GLU A 61 -6.62 13.58 4.46
CA GLU A 61 -5.91 14.47 5.37
C GLU A 61 -6.16 14.11 6.84
N ARG A 62 -7.24 13.38 7.13
CA ARG A 62 -7.73 13.12 8.50
C ARG A 62 -8.01 11.64 8.73
N GLY A 63 -8.34 11.30 9.99
CA GLY A 63 -8.71 9.95 10.40
C GLY A 63 -7.53 9.02 10.71
N SER A 64 -7.85 7.77 11.06
CA SER A 64 -6.88 6.74 11.45
C SER A 64 -6.78 5.58 10.43
N THR A 65 -7.52 5.65 9.32
CA THR A 65 -7.57 4.58 8.32
C THR A 65 -6.27 4.50 7.52
N ILE A 66 -5.47 3.48 7.82
CA ILE A 66 -4.22 3.13 7.13
C ILE A 66 -4.51 2.57 5.73
N ALA A 67 -5.46 1.65 5.65
CA ALA A 67 -5.95 1.08 4.42
C ALA A 67 -7.40 0.62 4.64
N PHE A 68 -8.07 0.27 3.54
CA PHE A 68 -9.36 -0.39 3.61
C PHE A 68 -9.59 -1.24 2.36
N ASN A 69 -10.39 -2.29 2.50
CA ASN A 69 -10.93 -3.06 1.38
C ASN A 69 -12.40 -2.70 1.14
N THR A 70 -12.75 -2.45 -0.12
CA THR A 70 -14.15 -2.37 -0.54
C THR A 70 -14.34 -2.95 -1.93
N GLY A 71 -15.35 -3.81 -2.08
CA GLY A 71 -15.66 -4.44 -3.38
C GLY A 71 -14.51 -5.30 -3.93
N GLY A 72 -13.68 -5.88 -3.06
CA GLY A 72 -12.52 -6.68 -3.48
C GLY A 72 -11.30 -5.87 -3.90
N SER A 73 -11.35 -4.54 -3.78
CA SER A 73 -10.24 -3.64 -4.08
C SER A 73 -9.67 -3.05 -2.80
N ILE A 74 -8.35 -2.95 -2.73
CA ILE A 74 -7.59 -2.49 -1.57
C ILE A 74 -7.08 -1.08 -1.84
N PHE A 75 -7.35 -0.18 -0.89
CA PHE A 75 -6.99 1.22 -0.94
C PHE A 75 -6.01 1.52 0.18
N CYS A 76 -4.77 1.85 -0.17
CA CYS A 76 -3.69 2.10 0.77
C CYS A 76 -3.46 3.61 0.93
N ASN A 77 -3.46 4.12 2.16
CA ASN A 77 -3.43 5.55 2.43
C ASN A 77 -2.01 6.14 2.33
N LEU A 78 -1.79 6.99 1.33
CA LEU A 78 -0.55 7.70 1.08
C LEU A 78 -0.09 8.53 2.28
N ARG A 79 -1.00 9.08 3.10
CA ARG A 79 -0.60 9.87 4.27
C ARG A 79 0.27 9.06 5.23
N PHE A 80 -0.04 7.79 5.45
CA PHE A 80 0.75 6.92 6.33
C PHE A 80 2.09 6.54 5.69
N PHE A 81 2.14 6.36 4.37
CA PHE A 81 3.42 6.21 3.68
C PHE A 81 4.31 7.45 3.82
N LEU A 82 3.75 8.65 3.60
CA LEU A 82 4.45 9.92 3.77
C LEU A 82 5.00 10.10 5.18
N GLN A 83 4.22 9.75 6.20
CA GLN A 83 4.60 9.92 7.61
C GLN A 83 5.61 8.90 8.11
N LEU A 84 5.57 7.66 7.60
CA LEU A 84 6.32 6.55 8.18
C LEU A 84 7.52 6.12 7.33
N HIS A 85 7.47 6.29 6.01
CA HIS A 85 8.40 5.61 5.09
C HIS A 85 9.00 6.49 3.99
N ALA A 86 8.30 7.54 3.54
CA ALA A 86 8.70 8.26 2.32
C ALA A 86 10.11 8.89 2.41
N GLU A 87 10.48 9.47 3.56
CA GLU A 87 11.81 10.06 3.76
C GLU A 87 12.91 9.00 3.65
N ALA A 88 12.76 7.86 4.34
CA ALA A 88 13.74 6.78 4.32
C ALA A 88 13.84 6.14 2.93
N VAL A 89 12.70 5.87 2.27
CA VAL A 89 12.65 5.30 0.91
C VAL A 89 13.27 6.24 -0.13
N ALA A 90 13.21 7.57 0.09
CA ALA A 90 13.82 8.54 -0.82
C ALA A 90 15.36 8.50 -0.80
N THR A 91 15.99 7.89 0.20
CA THR A 91 17.46 7.76 0.28
C THR A 91 18.04 6.71 -0.67
N ASP A 92 17.18 5.97 -1.39
CA ASP A 92 17.56 4.84 -2.25
C ASP A 92 18.28 3.72 -1.46
N ASP A 93 18.04 3.62 -0.16
CA ASP A 93 18.50 2.50 0.65
C ASP A 93 17.57 1.29 0.48
N GLY A 94 18.12 0.16 0.02
CA GLY A 94 17.39 -1.09 -0.14
C GLY A 94 16.83 -1.64 1.17
N ALA A 95 17.47 -1.33 2.31
CA ALA A 95 16.97 -1.70 3.64
C ALA A 95 15.71 -0.89 4.00
N ALA A 96 15.72 0.42 3.76
CA ALA A 96 14.55 1.27 3.99
C ALA A 96 13.35 0.86 3.12
N LEU A 97 13.60 0.47 1.87
CA LEU A 97 12.57 -0.07 0.98
C LEU A 97 12.02 -1.40 1.51
N ALA A 98 12.89 -2.30 1.98
CA ALA A 98 12.49 -3.58 2.55
C ALA A 98 11.63 -3.42 3.81
N ASP A 99 11.97 -2.48 4.69
CA ASP A 99 11.20 -2.19 5.91
C ASP A 99 9.81 -1.66 5.57
N ALA A 100 9.73 -0.69 4.66
CA ALA A 100 8.45 -0.17 4.17
C ALA A 100 7.60 -1.27 3.50
N ALA A 101 8.22 -2.10 2.67
CA ALA A 101 7.54 -3.20 1.99
C ALA A 101 6.99 -4.23 2.98
N THR A 102 7.77 -4.57 4.01
CA THR A 102 7.36 -5.53 5.06
C THR A 102 6.14 -5.01 5.83
N TRP A 103 6.11 -3.72 6.13
CA TRP A 103 4.96 -3.11 6.80
C TRP A 103 3.70 -3.14 5.94
N TRP A 104 3.80 -2.70 4.68
CA TRP A 104 2.67 -2.70 3.76
C TRP A 104 2.23 -4.12 3.34
N TRP A 105 3.12 -5.10 3.38
CA TRP A 105 2.79 -6.51 3.19
C TRP A 105 1.81 -6.99 4.25
N VAL A 106 2.06 -6.72 5.53
CA VAL A 106 1.13 -7.04 6.63
C VAL A 106 -0.20 -6.30 6.46
N VAL A 107 -0.17 -5.01 6.12
CA VAL A 107 -1.40 -4.23 5.87
C VAL A 107 -2.22 -4.81 4.72
N ILE A 108 -1.60 -5.18 3.61
CA ILE A 108 -2.31 -5.77 2.47
C ILE A 108 -2.89 -7.15 2.83
N ALA A 109 -2.22 -7.98 3.64
CA ALA A 109 -2.81 -9.22 4.16
C ALA A 109 -4.07 -8.96 5.00
N HIS A 110 -4.03 -7.93 5.86
CA HIS A 110 -5.19 -7.52 6.65
C HIS A 110 -6.35 -7.15 5.74
N GLU A 111 -6.11 -6.28 4.76
CA GLU A 111 -7.16 -5.85 3.84
C GLU A 111 -7.63 -7.00 2.93
N LEU A 112 -6.76 -7.94 2.57
CA LEU A 112 -7.14 -9.11 1.79
C LEU A 112 -8.08 -10.04 2.59
N ALA A 113 -7.88 -10.18 3.90
CA ALA A 113 -8.74 -10.97 4.78
C ALA A 113 -10.19 -10.45 4.83
N HIS A 114 -10.40 -9.16 4.60
CA HIS A 114 -11.74 -8.58 4.48
C HIS A 114 -12.57 -9.12 3.31
N ASN A 115 -11.95 -9.77 2.30
CA ASN A 115 -12.70 -10.49 1.27
C ASN A 115 -13.37 -11.77 1.79
N LEU A 116 -12.93 -12.31 2.93
CA LEU A 116 -13.44 -13.54 3.54
C LEU A 116 -14.25 -13.25 4.81
N VAL A 117 -13.82 -12.28 5.62
CA VAL A 117 -14.45 -11.94 6.90
C VAL A 117 -14.50 -10.41 7.06
N SER A 118 -15.69 -9.83 7.08
CA SER A 118 -15.83 -8.37 7.17
C SER A 118 -15.57 -7.79 8.56
N VAL A 119 -15.85 -8.54 9.63
CA VAL A 119 -15.71 -8.08 11.02
C VAL A 119 -14.34 -8.42 11.61
N HIS A 120 -13.77 -7.52 12.42
CA HIS A 120 -12.51 -7.77 13.13
C HIS A 120 -12.71 -8.73 14.31
N ASN A 121 -12.69 -10.03 14.04
CA ASN A 121 -12.75 -11.11 15.04
C ASN A 121 -11.60 -12.12 14.84
N ALA A 122 -11.59 -13.20 15.63
CA ALA A 122 -10.55 -14.22 15.55
C ALA A 122 -10.42 -14.87 14.16
N ASN A 123 -11.50 -14.98 13.38
CA ASN A 123 -11.44 -15.52 12.02
C ASN A 123 -10.73 -14.54 11.07
N HIS A 124 -10.97 -13.24 11.22
CA HIS A 124 -10.27 -12.22 10.45
C HIS A 124 -8.76 -12.23 10.74
N SER A 125 -8.38 -12.31 12.02
CA SER A 125 -6.97 -12.46 12.42
C SER A 125 -6.35 -13.73 11.84
N TYR A 126 -7.06 -14.86 11.95
CA TYR A 126 -6.61 -16.13 11.39
C TYR A 126 -6.29 -16.04 9.89
N TYR A 127 -7.16 -15.44 9.07
CA TYR A 127 -6.89 -15.29 7.64
C TYR A 127 -5.75 -14.32 7.35
N THR A 128 -5.66 -13.21 8.09
CA THR A 128 -4.54 -12.26 7.97
C THR A 128 -3.20 -12.96 8.21
N GLU A 129 -3.09 -13.69 9.32
CA GLU A 129 -1.89 -14.45 9.69
C GLU A 129 -1.60 -15.58 8.71
N SER A 130 -2.63 -16.27 8.21
CA SER A 130 -2.49 -17.34 7.22
C SER A 130 -1.94 -16.81 5.90
N PHE A 131 -2.39 -15.64 5.42
CA PHE A 131 -1.82 -15.01 4.23
C PHE A 131 -0.34 -14.67 4.43
N ILE A 132 0.02 -14.10 5.58
CA ILE A 132 1.42 -13.80 5.92
C ILE A 132 2.25 -15.08 5.88
N GLN A 133 1.82 -16.14 6.58
CA GLN A 133 2.55 -17.41 6.64
C GLN A 133 2.70 -18.07 5.26
N GLN A 134 1.62 -18.10 4.47
CA GLN A 134 1.61 -18.71 3.13
C GLN A 134 2.57 -18.02 2.17
N TYR A 135 2.67 -16.68 2.23
CA TYR A 135 3.42 -15.88 1.26
C TYR A 135 4.78 -15.38 1.78
N MET A 136 5.14 -15.69 3.03
CA MET A 136 6.41 -15.27 3.65
C MET A 136 7.63 -15.62 2.80
N GLY A 137 7.69 -16.83 2.22
CA GLY A 137 8.83 -17.23 1.38
C GLY A 137 9.01 -16.34 0.15
N ARG A 138 7.91 -15.89 -0.47
CA ARG A 138 7.96 -14.96 -1.61
C ARG A 138 8.38 -13.56 -1.16
N MET A 139 7.91 -13.11 0.00
CA MET A 139 8.29 -11.82 0.57
C MET A 139 9.79 -11.75 0.90
N VAL A 140 10.32 -12.79 1.56
CA VAL A 140 11.76 -12.90 1.86
C VAL A 140 12.60 -12.89 0.59
N GLY A 141 12.15 -13.59 -0.46
CA GLY A 141 12.81 -13.56 -1.77
C GLY A 141 12.83 -12.16 -2.39
N GLN A 142 11.70 -11.44 -2.35
CA GLN A 142 11.60 -10.07 -2.85
C GLN A 142 12.53 -9.10 -2.10
N ILE A 143 12.52 -9.15 -0.77
CA ILE A 143 13.40 -8.32 0.09
C ILE A 143 14.88 -8.59 -0.18
N SER A 144 15.24 -9.86 -0.36
CA SER A 144 16.62 -10.24 -0.65
C SER A 144 17.12 -9.64 -1.96
N GLN A 145 16.25 -9.53 -2.98
CA GLN A 145 16.62 -8.91 -4.25
C GLN A 145 16.88 -7.40 -4.11
N TRP A 146 16.10 -6.69 -3.30
CA TRP A 146 16.31 -5.25 -3.09
C TRP A 146 17.55 -4.94 -2.26
N THR A 147 17.86 -5.78 -1.27
CA THR A 147 18.99 -5.56 -0.37
C THR A 147 20.32 -6.05 -0.94
N GLN A 148 20.32 -7.01 -1.88
CA GLN A 148 21.52 -7.52 -2.56
C GLN A 148 21.78 -6.86 -3.92
N GLY A 149 20.83 -6.07 -4.45
CA GLY A 149 20.90 -5.42 -5.76
C GLY A 149 21.77 -4.16 -5.83
N LYS A 150 22.66 -3.93 -4.86
CA LYS A 150 23.66 -2.85 -4.86
C LYS A 150 25.05 -3.37 -4.51
#